data_AF-A0A955BZX4-F1
#
_entry.id   AF-A0A955BZX4-F1
#
_cell.length_a   1.000
_cell.length_b   1.000
_cell.length_c   1.000
_cell.angle_alpha   90.00
_cell.angle_beta   90.00
_cell.angle_gamma   90.00
#
_symmetry.space_group_name_H-M   'P 1'
#
loop_
_entity.id
_entity.type
_entity.pdbx_description
1 polymer ?
#
loop_
_entity_poly.entity_id
_entity_poly.type
_entity_poly.pdbx_seq_one_letter_code
_entity_poly.pdbx_strand_id
1 'polypeptide(L)'
;MTNSGQLNLFGEDPSTDAVRPADVSQEWREVAERLPAGVYLGTSSWSFPGWAGLIYRDPLSTGRLARDGLAAYAKHPLMRVVGIDRTYYAPISAEDFAAYANATPDAFRFMTKAHNAVTQPRVRERDEYGGTIWRENPHYLDPQYATDEVITPMRRGLGHRVGPLVFQFEPMAPAMIGGPRTWLDGLRRFLEALPRETLYAVEIRNAELLTAGYAETLSRLGAAHCYTVHPAMPPIARQIAICPVGDFPASVARWNLRRNLDYAGAQRKYDPFDRIVDADDTTRDELAGLCLESLRLAVPVYCTVNNKAEGSSPLSVARLARAIADRLPQ
;
A
#
# COMPACT_ATOMS: atom_id res chain seq x y z
N MET A 1 -5.73 46.75 -19.94
CA MET A 1 -6.56 45.65 -20.46
C MET A 1 -5.81 44.35 -20.28
N THR A 2 -6.49 43.43 -19.62
CA THR A 2 -6.12 42.10 -19.16
C THR A 2 -5.82 41.10 -20.27
N ASN A 3 -4.92 40.14 -19.99
CA ASN A 3 -5.08 38.72 -20.34
C ASN A 3 -4.08 37.93 -19.45
N SER A 4 -4.45 37.35 -18.31
CA SER A 4 -5.38 36.24 -18.06
C SER A 4 -4.91 34.92 -18.70
N GLY A 5 -4.59 33.94 -17.83
CA GLY A 5 -4.84 32.53 -18.12
C GLY A 5 -3.62 31.64 -18.31
N GLN A 6 -2.88 31.37 -17.24
CA GLN A 6 -2.24 30.06 -17.09
C GLN A 6 -2.78 29.41 -15.81
N LEU A 7 -3.62 28.40 -16.02
CA LEU A 7 -4.41 27.70 -15.02
C LEU A 7 -3.51 27.04 -13.97
N ASN A 8 -3.68 27.44 -12.71
CA ASN A 8 -3.23 26.69 -11.55
C ASN A 8 -3.97 25.34 -11.51
N LEU A 9 -3.32 24.30 -12.02
CA LEU A 9 -3.85 22.92 -12.07
C LEU A 9 -3.90 22.24 -10.67
N PHE A 10 -3.33 22.92 -9.67
CA PHE A 10 -3.38 22.53 -8.26
C PHE A 10 -3.87 23.75 -7.50
N GLY A 11 -5.17 23.80 -7.20
CA GLY A 11 -5.72 24.87 -6.37
C GLY A 11 -4.98 24.92 -5.04
N GLU A 12 -4.20 25.98 -4.81
CA GLU A 12 -3.64 26.27 -3.51
C GLU A 12 -4.77 26.80 -2.62
N ASP A 13 -4.94 26.18 -1.46
CA ASP A 13 -5.79 26.71 -0.40
C ASP A 13 -4.95 27.71 0.41
N PRO A 14 -5.33 29.00 0.45
CA PRO A 14 -4.54 30.04 1.11
C PRO A 14 -4.52 29.94 2.64
N SER A 15 -5.37 29.12 3.25
CA SER A 15 -5.36 28.96 4.72
C SER A 15 -4.13 28.18 5.19
N THR A 16 -3.57 28.53 6.35
CA THR A 16 -2.51 27.75 7.04
C THR A 16 -3.06 26.92 8.20
N ASP A 17 -4.38 26.89 8.38
CA ASP A 17 -5.01 26.20 9.51
C ASP A 17 -4.74 24.69 9.50
N ALA A 18 -4.71 24.07 10.67
CA ALA A 18 -4.57 22.63 10.75
C ALA A 18 -5.74 21.92 10.04
N VAL A 19 -5.43 20.90 9.22
CA VAL A 19 -6.47 20.05 8.61
C VAL A 19 -7.24 19.35 9.73
N ARG A 20 -8.57 19.50 9.73
CA ARG A 20 -9.44 18.97 10.79
C ARG A 20 -9.98 17.60 10.40
N PRO A 21 -10.00 16.61 11.31
CA PRO A 21 -10.64 15.33 11.05
C PRO A 21 -12.16 15.51 10.94
N ALA A 22 -12.79 14.68 10.12
CA ALA A 22 -14.25 14.54 10.08
C ALA A 22 -14.76 13.90 11.38
N ASP A 23 -16.03 14.15 11.70
CA ASP A 23 -16.69 13.49 12.81
C ASP A 23 -16.95 12.02 12.46
N VAL A 24 -16.45 11.11 13.29
CA VAL A 24 -16.67 9.67 13.13
C VAL A 24 -18.02 9.29 13.72
N SER A 25 -18.79 8.42 13.07
CA SER A 25 -20.05 7.94 13.65
C SER A 25 -19.80 7.04 14.85
N GLN A 26 -20.78 6.94 15.77
CA GLN A 26 -20.71 6.01 16.90
C GLN A 26 -20.51 4.57 16.43
N GLU A 27 -21.21 4.19 15.36
CA GLU A 27 -21.13 2.88 14.71
C GLU A 27 -19.70 2.46 14.33
N TRP A 28 -18.89 3.40 13.82
CA TRP A 28 -17.49 3.13 13.44
C TRP A 28 -16.52 3.16 14.62
N ARG A 29 -16.84 3.92 15.68
CA ARG A 29 -16.08 3.85 16.94
C ARG A 29 -16.23 2.47 17.58
N GLU A 30 -17.44 1.96 17.66
CA GLU A 30 -17.73 0.63 18.24
C GLU A 30 -17.03 -0.51 17.46
N VAL A 31 -16.96 -0.42 16.13
CA VAL A 31 -16.14 -1.39 15.35
C VAL A 31 -14.67 -1.25 15.66
N ALA A 32 -14.16 -0.03 15.71
CA ALA A 32 -12.76 0.20 15.97
C ALA A 32 -12.35 -0.34 17.34
N GLU A 33 -13.22 -0.23 18.35
CA GLU A 33 -12.99 -0.77 19.70
C GLU A 33 -12.97 -2.31 19.71
N ARG A 34 -13.77 -2.97 18.87
CA ARG A 34 -13.77 -4.43 18.71
C ARG A 34 -12.59 -4.97 17.93
N LEU A 35 -11.92 -4.17 17.09
CA LEU A 35 -10.79 -4.62 16.28
C LEU A 35 -9.54 -4.90 17.15
N PRO A 36 -9.00 -6.14 17.15
CA PRO A 36 -7.81 -6.48 17.94
C PRO A 36 -6.58 -5.64 17.55
N ALA A 37 -5.65 -5.47 18.48
CA ALA A 37 -4.45 -4.65 18.29
C ALA A 37 -3.55 -5.12 17.13
N GLY A 38 -3.58 -6.42 16.79
CA GLY A 38 -2.83 -7.00 15.67
C GLY A 38 -3.42 -6.74 14.28
N VAL A 39 -4.56 -6.05 14.18
CA VAL A 39 -5.19 -5.68 12.90
C VAL A 39 -4.91 -4.23 12.56
N TYR A 40 -4.12 -4.03 11.50
CA TYR A 40 -3.79 -2.73 10.94
C TYR A 40 -4.49 -2.54 9.59
N LEU A 41 -5.60 -1.82 9.60
CA LEU A 41 -6.31 -1.43 8.37
C LEU A 41 -6.01 0.02 8.01
N GLY A 42 -6.05 0.31 6.72
CA GLY A 42 -6.09 1.67 6.22
C GLY A 42 -6.01 1.75 4.72
N THR A 43 -5.50 2.86 4.20
CA THR A 43 -5.57 3.22 2.78
C THR A 43 -4.18 3.30 2.16
N SER A 44 -4.09 3.19 0.83
CA SER A 44 -2.80 3.24 0.11
C SER A 44 -2.11 4.61 0.15
N SER A 45 -2.82 5.67 0.52
CA SER A 45 -2.35 7.04 0.73
C SER A 45 -3.42 7.79 1.54
N TRP A 46 -3.20 9.05 1.91
CA TRP A 46 -4.18 9.88 2.63
C TRP A 46 -4.73 11.04 1.81
N SER A 47 -4.12 11.42 0.70
CA SER A 47 -4.28 12.77 0.14
C SER A 47 -5.39 12.93 -0.92
N PHE A 48 -6.62 12.45 -0.67
CA PHE A 48 -7.72 12.50 -1.64
C PHE A 48 -8.83 13.51 -1.27
N PRO A 49 -9.14 14.50 -2.13
CA PRO A 49 -10.19 15.50 -1.88
C PRO A 49 -11.60 14.93 -1.67
N GLY A 50 -11.95 13.83 -2.36
CA GLY A 50 -13.27 13.20 -2.20
C GLY A 50 -13.53 12.59 -0.83
N TRP A 51 -12.58 12.65 0.10
CA TRP A 51 -12.78 12.17 1.47
C TRP A 51 -13.24 13.27 2.44
N ALA A 52 -13.62 14.44 1.93
CA ALA A 52 -14.35 15.43 2.71
C ALA A 52 -15.64 14.82 3.29
N GLY A 53 -15.88 15.04 4.57
CA GLY A 53 -16.95 14.40 5.35
C GLY A 53 -16.67 12.95 5.77
N LEU A 54 -15.65 12.27 5.20
CA LEU A 54 -15.30 10.88 5.54
C LEU A 54 -14.08 10.81 6.47
N ILE A 55 -13.01 11.51 6.09
CA ILE A 55 -11.75 11.59 6.84
C ILE A 55 -11.45 13.04 7.23
N TYR A 56 -11.73 13.97 6.32
CA TYR A 56 -11.46 15.39 6.52
C TYR A 56 -12.77 16.14 6.72
N ARG A 57 -12.82 17.08 7.66
CA ARG A 57 -14.04 17.87 7.89
C ARG A 57 -14.41 18.71 6.67
N ASP A 58 -13.41 19.34 6.07
CA ASP A 58 -13.56 20.36 5.04
C ASP A 58 -13.06 19.83 3.68
N PRO A 59 -13.62 20.29 2.55
CA PRO A 59 -13.09 20.00 1.22
C PRO A 59 -11.75 20.72 1.01
N LEU A 60 -10.70 19.96 0.69
CA LEU A 60 -9.33 20.45 0.57
C LEU A 60 -8.67 19.91 -0.70
N SER A 61 -7.69 20.63 -1.24
CA SER A 61 -6.95 20.18 -2.42
C SER A 61 -6.02 19.02 -2.12
N THR A 62 -5.71 18.22 -3.15
CA THR A 62 -4.76 17.09 -3.05
C THR A 62 -3.42 17.53 -2.46
N GLY A 63 -2.89 18.68 -2.89
CA GLY A 63 -1.61 19.22 -2.39
C GLY A 63 -1.66 19.58 -0.91
N ARG A 64 -2.76 20.22 -0.47
CA ARG A 64 -2.98 20.53 0.95
C ARG A 64 -3.05 19.26 1.79
N LEU A 65 -3.81 18.26 1.34
CA LEU A 65 -3.95 16.99 2.06
C LEU A 65 -2.64 16.19 2.09
N ALA A 66 -1.86 16.19 1.01
CA ALA A 66 -0.57 15.51 0.95
C ALA A 66 0.41 16.04 1.98
N ARG A 67 0.43 17.36 2.19
CA ARG A 67 1.33 18.03 3.13
C ARG A 67 0.83 17.97 4.58
N ASP A 68 -0.44 18.31 4.80
CA ASP A 68 -0.96 18.62 6.15
C ASP A 68 -2.06 17.63 6.63
N GLY A 69 -2.53 16.73 5.75
CA GLY A 69 -3.68 15.86 6.02
C GLY A 69 -3.40 14.65 6.90
N LEU A 70 -2.14 14.19 7.01
CA LEU A 70 -1.79 12.95 7.70
C LEU A 70 -2.22 12.95 9.18
N ALA A 71 -2.06 14.08 9.87
CA ALA A 71 -2.45 14.21 11.27
C ALA A 71 -3.97 14.10 11.49
N ALA A 72 -4.78 14.54 10.53
CA ALA A 72 -6.23 14.34 10.56
C ALA A 72 -6.60 12.90 10.20
N TYR A 73 -5.96 12.33 9.18
CA TYR A 73 -6.15 10.94 8.75
C TYR A 73 -5.93 9.96 9.90
N ALA A 74 -4.82 10.11 10.63
CA ALA A 74 -4.42 9.20 11.71
C ALA A 74 -5.29 9.32 12.99
N LYS A 75 -6.22 10.28 13.05
CA LYS A 75 -7.22 10.38 14.12
C LYS A 75 -8.46 9.52 13.86
N HIS A 76 -8.66 9.04 12.63
CA HIS A 76 -9.78 8.16 12.34
C HIS A 76 -9.51 6.76 12.94
N PRO A 77 -10.40 6.22 13.80
CA PRO A 77 -10.08 5.07 14.66
C PRO A 77 -9.92 3.74 13.90
N LEU A 78 -10.44 3.66 12.67
CA LEU A 78 -10.22 2.52 11.76
C LEU A 78 -8.92 2.61 10.95
N MET A 79 -8.28 3.79 10.89
CA MET A 79 -7.05 4.00 10.12
C MET A 79 -5.85 3.81 11.04
N ARG A 80 -5.35 2.57 11.13
CA ARG A 80 -4.22 2.19 11.99
C ARG A 80 -2.91 2.04 11.22
N VAL A 81 -2.98 1.99 9.88
CA VAL A 81 -1.83 2.01 8.97
C VAL A 81 -2.11 2.87 7.76
N VAL A 82 -1.09 3.46 7.15
CA VAL A 82 -1.21 4.08 5.82
C VAL A 82 -0.10 3.61 4.89
N GLY A 83 -0.44 3.50 3.60
CA GLY A 83 0.52 3.33 2.53
C GLY A 83 1.33 4.60 2.28
N ILE A 84 2.64 4.48 2.10
CA ILE A 84 3.48 5.54 1.56
C ILE A 84 3.84 5.15 0.12
N ASP A 85 3.12 5.77 -0.82
CA ASP A 85 3.27 5.48 -2.24
C ASP A 85 4.27 6.40 -2.94
N ARG A 86 4.55 7.60 -2.41
CA ARG A 86 5.51 8.53 -3.05
C ARG A 86 6.94 7.99 -3.08
N THR A 87 7.32 7.12 -2.13
CA THR A 87 8.61 6.42 -2.14
C THR A 87 8.82 5.56 -3.38
N TYR A 88 7.73 5.10 -4.01
CA TYR A 88 7.81 4.30 -5.23
C TYR A 88 8.45 5.06 -6.39
N TYR A 89 8.30 6.39 -6.43
CA TYR A 89 8.78 7.23 -7.52
C TYR A 89 10.11 7.91 -7.24
N ALA A 90 10.46 8.10 -5.97
CA ALA A 90 11.73 8.67 -5.53
C ALA A 90 12.03 8.30 -4.07
N PRO A 91 13.31 8.15 -3.68
CA PRO A 91 13.70 8.05 -2.27
C PRO A 91 13.18 9.23 -1.43
N ILE A 92 12.99 8.98 -0.14
CA ILE A 92 12.55 9.99 0.84
C ILE A 92 13.59 10.06 1.96
N SER A 93 13.88 11.26 2.43
CA SER A 93 14.84 11.46 3.52
C SER A 93 14.31 10.96 4.87
N ALA A 94 15.22 10.72 5.81
CA ALA A 94 14.85 10.32 7.17
C ALA A 94 14.03 11.42 7.88
N GLU A 95 14.29 12.70 7.58
CA GLU A 95 13.57 13.84 8.14
C GLU A 95 12.11 13.86 7.71
N ASP A 96 11.83 13.59 6.43
CA ASP A 96 10.46 13.50 5.91
C ASP A 96 9.70 12.32 6.54
N PHE A 97 10.36 11.17 6.70
CA PHE A 97 9.78 10.05 7.45
C PHE A 97 9.53 10.41 8.93
N ALA A 98 10.45 11.13 9.57
CA ALA A 98 10.28 11.60 10.95
C ALA A 98 9.10 12.58 11.08
N ALA A 99 8.89 13.45 10.08
CA ALA A 99 7.71 14.31 10.02
C ALA A 99 6.41 13.48 9.97
N TYR A 100 6.38 12.39 9.20
CA TYR A 100 5.25 11.46 9.19
C TYR A 100 5.04 10.78 10.55
N ALA A 101 6.10 10.26 11.17
CA ALA A 101 6.03 9.63 12.48
C ALA A 101 5.45 10.59 13.54
N ASN A 102 5.93 11.83 13.56
CA ASN A 102 5.50 12.87 14.50
C ASN A 102 4.03 13.31 14.29
N ALA A 103 3.50 13.17 13.07
CA ALA A 103 2.11 13.51 12.77
C ALA A 103 1.11 12.42 13.22
N THR A 104 1.57 11.28 13.74
CA THR A 104 0.71 10.11 13.99
C THR A 104 0.81 9.57 15.43
N PRO A 105 -0.27 8.94 15.95
CA PRO A 105 -0.24 8.26 17.25
C PRO A 105 0.85 7.18 17.33
N ASP A 106 1.25 6.82 18.54
CA ASP A 106 2.34 5.86 18.79
C ASP A 106 2.08 4.44 18.24
N ALA A 107 0.83 3.99 18.33
CA ALA A 107 0.40 2.70 17.80
C ALA A 107 0.25 2.67 16.28
N PHE A 108 0.35 3.81 15.59
CA PHE A 108 0.16 3.91 14.15
C PHE A 108 1.33 3.26 13.39
N ARG A 109 1.06 2.68 12.22
CA ARG A 109 2.07 2.02 11.39
C ARG A 109 2.10 2.59 9.98
N PHE A 110 3.22 2.41 9.30
CA PHE A 110 3.37 2.78 7.89
C PHE A 110 3.72 1.55 7.07
N MET A 111 2.99 1.38 5.95
CA MET A 111 3.32 0.40 4.93
C MET A 111 4.03 1.15 3.79
N THR A 112 5.35 1.03 3.74
CA THR A 112 6.17 1.81 2.79
C THR A 112 6.34 1.01 1.51
N LYS A 113 6.23 1.64 0.34
CA LYS A 113 6.69 1.02 -0.91
C LYS A 113 8.17 1.23 -1.10
N ALA A 114 8.89 0.20 -1.54
CA ALA A 114 10.25 0.40 -2.01
C ALA A 114 10.27 1.27 -3.28
N HIS A 115 11.36 1.99 -3.48
CA HIS A 115 11.60 2.74 -4.71
C HIS A 115 11.62 1.78 -5.91
N ASN A 116 10.93 2.16 -6.99
CA ASN A 116 10.77 1.31 -8.17
C ASN A 116 12.10 0.95 -8.84
N ALA A 117 13.16 1.74 -8.62
CA ALA A 117 14.52 1.41 -9.05
C ALA A 117 14.98 0.03 -8.54
N VAL A 118 14.46 -0.45 -7.40
CA VAL A 118 14.81 -1.78 -6.88
C VAL A 118 13.98 -2.90 -7.52
N THR A 119 12.79 -2.61 -8.03
CA THR A 119 11.81 -3.62 -8.46
C THR A 119 11.51 -3.63 -9.96
N GLN A 120 11.99 -2.63 -10.72
CA GLN A 120 11.83 -2.57 -12.16
C GLN A 120 13.10 -3.07 -12.87
N PRO A 121 13.03 -4.15 -13.68
CA PRO A 121 14.21 -4.69 -14.37
C PRO A 121 14.74 -3.78 -15.48
N ARG A 122 13.87 -2.92 -16.04
CA ARG A 122 14.23 -1.97 -17.09
C ARG A 122 13.58 -0.63 -16.84
N VAL A 123 14.32 0.43 -17.15
CA VAL A 123 13.82 1.81 -17.12
C VAL A 123 13.44 2.25 -18.53
N ARG A 124 12.42 3.10 -18.58
CA ARG A 124 11.95 3.70 -19.82
C ARG A 124 12.65 5.03 -20.04
N GLU A 125 13.39 5.16 -21.12
CA GLU A 125 14.09 6.38 -21.53
C GLU A 125 13.53 6.91 -22.85
N ARG A 126 13.76 8.20 -23.10
CA ARG A 126 13.50 8.79 -24.42
C ARG A 126 14.79 8.75 -25.23
N ASP A 127 14.71 8.30 -26.47
CA ASP A 127 15.82 8.47 -27.42
C ASP A 127 15.92 9.93 -27.89
N GLU A 128 16.99 10.21 -28.63
CA GLU A 128 17.29 11.54 -29.19
C GLU A 128 16.22 12.06 -30.18
N TYR A 129 15.34 11.19 -30.67
CA TYR A 129 14.23 11.50 -31.56
C TYR A 129 12.86 11.52 -30.83
N GLY A 130 12.85 11.39 -29.51
CA GLY A 130 11.65 11.37 -28.67
C GLY A 130 10.88 10.05 -28.63
N GLY A 131 11.43 8.99 -29.27
CA GLY A 131 10.96 7.62 -29.17
C GLY A 131 11.24 7.00 -27.80
N THR A 132 10.57 5.89 -27.48
CA THR A 132 10.74 5.19 -26.20
C THR A 132 11.74 4.04 -26.35
N ILE A 133 12.82 4.08 -25.58
CA ILE A 133 13.79 3.00 -25.45
C ILE A 133 13.75 2.40 -24.05
N TRP A 134 14.04 1.11 -23.95
CA TRP A 134 14.18 0.42 -22.67
C TRP A 134 15.67 0.16 -22.41
N ARG A 135 16.13 0.51 -21.21
CA ARG A 135 17.49 0.23 -20.73
C ARG A 135 17.44 -0.68 -19.53
N GLU A 136 18.49 -1.47 -19.34
CA GLU A 136 18.66 -2.24 -18.11
C GLU A 136 18.78 -1.30 -16.93
N ASN A 137 18.10 -1.64 -15.84
CA ASN A 137 18.16 -0.85 -14.62
C ASN A 137 19.30 -1.37 -13.74
N PRO A 138 20.36 -0.59 -13.48
CA PRO A 138 21.50 -1.03 -12.67
C PRO A 138 21.12 -1.28 -11.21
N HIS A 139 20.02 -0.71 -10.72
CA HIS A 139 19.56 -0.86 -9.33
C HIS A 139 18.53 -1.98 -9.15
N TYR A 140 18.17 -2.70 -10.20
CA TYR A 140 17.22 -3.81 -10.10
C TYR A 140 17.75 -4.90 -9.19
N LEU A 141 17.04 -5.18 -8.09
CA LEU A 141 17.45 -6.13 -7.05
C LEU A 141 18.85 -5.82 -6.49
N ASP A 142 19.22 -4.54 -6.41
CA ASP A 142 20.46 -4.06 -5.79
C ASP A 142 20.28 -3.91 -4.26
N PRO A 143 20.89 -4.78 -3.44
CA PRO A 143 20.72 -4.76 -1.99
C PRO A 143 21.40 -3.55 -1.33
N GLN A 144 22.47 -3.01 -1.93
CA GLN A 144 23.15 -1.84 -1.38
C GLN A 144 22.27 -0.61 -1.57
N TYR A 145 21.79 -0.38 -2.80
CA TYR A 145 20.85 0.71 -3.07
C TYR A 145 19.59 0.60 -2.20
N ALA A 146 19.00 -0.59 -2.08
CA ALA A 146 17.83 -0.80 -1.22
C ALA A 146 18.13 -0.48 0.26
N THR A 147 19.33 -0.83 0.74
CA THR A 147 19.73 -0.56 2.14
C THR A 147 19.93 0.93 2.38
N ASP A 148 20.67 1.60 1.50
CA ASP A 148 21.13 2.98 1.70
C ASP A 148 20.01 4.00 1.42
N GLU A 149 19.26 3.81 0.33
CA GLU A 149 18.29 4.80 -0.17
C GLU A 149 16.86 4.53 0.27
N VAL A 150 16.53 3.30 0.67
CA VAL A 150 15.15 2.91 1.03
C VAL A 150 15.04 2.52 2.50
N ILE A 151 15.78 1.50 2.93
CA ILE A 151 15.60 0.89 4.26
C ILE A 151 16.12 1.80 5.37
N THR A 152 17.35 2.30 5.24
CA THR A 152 17.99 3.11 6.29
C THR A 152 17.24 4.41 6.57
N PRO A 153 16.86 5.24 5.58
CA PRO A 153 16.10 6.46 5.83
C PRO A 153 14.73 6.18 6.44
N MET A 154 14.02 5.16 5.94
CA MET A 154 12.73 4.73 6.46
C MET A 154 12.82 4.36 7.94
N ARG A 155 13.78 3.49 8.30
CA ARG A 155 13.94 3.04 9.69
C ARG A 155 14.34 4.19 10.62
N ARG A 156 15.26 5.04 10.19
CA ARG A 156 15.71 6.19 10.98
C ARG A 156 14.58 7.18 11.25
N GLY A 157 13.78 7.50 10.23
CA GLY A 157 12.70 8.46 10.38
C GLY A 157 11.46 7.91 11.09
N LEU A 158 11.02 6.70 10.73
CA LEU A 158 9.80 6.12 11.31
C LEU A 158 10.01 5.48 12.69
N GLY A 159 11.23 5.08 13.03
CA GLY A 159 11.53 4.42 14.30
C GLY A 159 10.69 3.17 14.52
N HIS A 160 10.01 3.07 15.67
CA HIS A 160 9.17 1.92 16.01
C HIS A 160 7.84 1.87 15.23
N ARG A 161 7.48 2.93 14.48
CA ARG A 161 6.24 2.97 13.66
C ARG A 161 6.42 2.29 12.30
N VAL A 162 7.61 1.79 11.98
CA VAL A 162 7.87 0.98 10.78
C VAL A 162 6.92 -0.22 10.76
N GLY A 163 6.12 -0.32 9.68
CA GLY A 163 5.39 -1.53 9.31
C GLY A 163 6.11 -2.26 8.17
N PRO A 164 5.37 -2.94 7.27
CA PRO A 164 5.97 -3.63 6.14
C PRO A 164 6.62 -2.67 5.14
N LEU A 165 7.82 -3.04 4.64
CA LEU A 165 8.38 -2.49 3.41
C LEU A 165 8.00 -3.41 2.24
N VAL A 166 7.18 -2.90 1.33
CA VAL A 166 6.65 -3.65 0.19
C VAL A 166 7.54 -3.45 -1.04
N PHE A 167 8.20 -4.52 -1.49
CA PHE A 167 8.80 -4.61 -2.81
C PHE A 167 7.72 -4.96 -3.83
N GLN A 168 7.15 -3.94 -4.46
CA GLN A 168 6.13 -4.09 -5.49
C GLN A 168 6.78 -4.29 -6.86
N PHE A 169 6.60 -5.48 -7.43
CA PHE A 169 6.93 -5.82 -8.81
C PHE A 169 5.70 -5.62 -9.69
N GLU A 170 5.80 -4.71 -10.65
CA GLU A 170 4.78 -4.53 -11.71
C GLU A 170 4.70 -5.77 -12.61
N PRO A 171 3.68 -5.88 -13.49
CA PRO A 171 3.67 -6.92 -14.50
C PRO A 171 4.96 -6.86 -15.35
N MET A 172 5.78 -7.90 -15.26
CA MET A 172 7.05 -8.02 -15.98
C MET A 172 6.91 -9.07 -17.08
N ALA A 173 7.36 -8.77 -18.30
CA ALA A 173 7.39 -9.77 -19.36
C ALA A 173 8.41 -10.87 -19.01
N PRO A 174 8.15 -12.17 -19.28
CA PRO A 174 9.09 -13.25 -18.96
C PRO A 174 10.51 -13.02 -19.51
N ALA A 175 10.60 -12.43 -20.72
CA ALA A 175 11.87 -12.10 -21.36
C ALA A 175 12.69 -11.02 -20.62
N MET A 176 12.06 -10.18 -19.79
CA MET A 176 12.76 -9.16 -18.99
C MET A 176 13.40 -9.74 -17.73
N ILE A 177 12.89 -10.88 -17.24
CA ILE A 177 13.29 -11.46 -15.94
C ILE A 177 13.96 -12.83 -16.09
N GLY A 178 14.17 -13.31 -17.33
CA GLY A 178 14.77 -14.62 -17.61
C GLY A 178 13.89 -15.80 -17.19
N GLY A 179 12.58 -15.59 -17.04
CA GLY A 179 11.61 -16.56 -16.54
C GLY A 179 11.55 -16.72 -15.00
N PRO A 180 10.56 -17.48 -14.48
CA PRO A 180 10.28 -17.54 -13.03
C PRO A 180 11.44 -18.01 -12.16
N ARG A 181 12.25 -18.98 -12.64
CA ARG A 181 13.40 -19.52 -11.88
C ARG A 181 14.50 -18.48 -11.71
N THR A 182 14.92 -17.85 -12.81
CA THR A 182 15.96 -16.81 -12.82
C THR A 182 15.56 -15.64 -11.95
N TRP A 183 14.29 -15.21 -12.05
CA TRP A 183 13.74 -14.16 -11.21
C TRP A 183 13.78 -14.53 -9.72
N LEU A 184 13.33 -15.74 -9.36
CA LEU A 184 13.33 -16.21 -7.98
C LEU A 184 14.74 -16.32 -7.40
N ASP A 185 15.71 -16.78 -8.19
CA ASP A 185 17.12 -16.84 -7.77
C ASP A 185 17.69 -15.43 -7.51
N GLY A 186 17.32 -14.45 -8.34
CA GLY A 186 17.65 -13.05 -8.13
C GLY A 186 17.04 -12.50 -6.84
N LEU A 187 15.71 -12.70 -6.66
CA LEU A 187 14.99 -12.27 -5.48
C LEU A 187 15.57 -12.89 -4.20
N ARG A 188 15.92 -14.18 -4.24
CA ARG A 188 16.55 -14.89 -3.11
C ARG A 188 17.85 -14.21 -2.71
N ARG A 189 18.78 -14.00 -3.64
CA ARG A 189 20.07 -13.35 -3.36
C ARG A 189 19.89 -11.93 -2.82
N PHE A 190 18.93 -11.20 -3.40
CA PHE A 190 18.59 -9.86 -2.95
C PHE A 190 18.13 -9.86 -1.49
N LEU A 191 17.10 -10.66 -1.15
CA LEU A 191 16.55 -10.74 0.20
C LEU A 191 17.58 -11.29 1.22
N GLU A 192 18.43 -12.24 0.83
CA GLU A 192 19.53 -12.76 1.68
C GLU A 192 20.54 -11.68 2.08
N ALA A 193 20.72 -10.66 1.24
CA ALA A 193 21.67 -9.57 1.45
C ALA A 193 21.08 -8.35 2.19
N LEU A 194 19.76 -8.32 2.44
CA LEU A 194 19.13 -7.21 3.14
C LEU A 194 19.29 -7.30 4.67
N PRO A 195 19.25 -6.16 5.38
CA PRO A 195 19.18 -6.11 6.85
C PRO A 195 18.00 -6.90 7.43
N ARG A 196 18.18 -7.61 8.55
CA ARG A 196 17.15 -8.53 9.06
C ARG A 196 16.06 -7.88 9.91
N GLU A 197 16.25 -6.63 10.32
CA GLU A 197 15.40 -5.97 11.31
C GLU A 197 14.10 -5.38 10.73
N THR A 198 13.86 -5.55 9.42
CA THR A 198 12.72 -4.98 8.71
C THR A 198 11.80 -6.07 8.21
N LEU A 199 10.50 -5.88 8.41
CA LEU A 199 9.48 -6.73 7.81
C LEU A 199 9.39 -6.43 6.31
N TYR A 200 9.98 -7.30 5.49
CA TYR A 200 9.86 -7.22 4.04
C TYR A 200 8.62 -7.94 3.54
N ALA A 201 7.95 -7.36 2.56
CA ALA A 201 6.84 -8.00 1.86
C ALA A 201 7.06 -7.92 0.34
N VAL A 202 6.78 -9.01 -0.36
CA VAL A 202 6.92 -9.07 -1.83
C VAL A 202 5.54 -9.09 -2.46
N GLU A 203 5.23 -8.03 -3.22
CA GLU A 203 4.03 -7.95 -4.07
C GLU A 203 4.42 -8.26 -5.51
N ILE A 204 3.86 -9.33 -6.07
CA ILE A 204 4.00 -9.67 -7.49
C ILE A 204 2.70 -9.36 -8.24
N ARG A 205 2.81 -9.05 -9.53
CA ARG A 205 1.69 -8.85 -10.46
C ARG A 205 1.80 -9.73 -11.70
N ASN A 206 2.40 -10.90 -11.52
CA ASN A 206 2.58 -11.97 -12.49
C ASN A 206 2.13 -13.27 -11.81
N ALA A 207 0.96 -13.79 -12.18
CA ALA A 207 0.40 -15.00 -11.57
C ALA A 207 1.33 -16.22 -11.71
N GLU A 208 2.11 -16.28 -12.77
CA GLU A 208 3.09 -17.33 -13.05
C GLU A 208 4.30 -17.34 -12.09
N LEU A 209 4.56 -16.25 -11.37
CA LEU A 209 5.62 -16.20 -10.34
C LEU A 209 5.14 -16.77 -9.00
N LEU A 210 3.82 -16.86 -8.79
CA LEU A 210 3.22 -17.40 -7.58
C LEU A 210 3.31 -18.93 -7.58
N THR A 211 4.41 -19.45 -7.05
CA THR A 211 4.74 -20.88 -7.03
C THR A 211 5.08 -21.34 -5.61
N ALA A 212 5.05 -22.65 -5.36
CA ALA A 212 5.49 -23.22 -4.09
C ALA A 212 6.95 -22.85 -3.74
N GLY A 213 7.85 -22.88 -4.74
CA GLY A 213 9.25 -22.48 -4.52
C GLY A 213 9.42 -21.01 -4.16
N TYR A 214 8.55 -20.13 -4.68
CA TYR A 214 8.49 -18.73 -4.25
C TYR A 214 8.03 -18.62 -2.79
N ALA A 215 6.93 -19.30 -2.41
CA ALA A 215 6.42 -19.29 -1.05
C ALA A 215 7.46 -19.80 -0.03
N GLU A 216 8.11 -20.93 -0.32
CA GLU A 216 9.15 -21.52 0.51
C GLU A 216 10.36 -20.58 0.66
N THR A 217 10.78 -19.92 -0.43
CA THR A 217 11.89 -18.97 -0.40
C THR A 217 11.58 -17.79 0.53
N LEU A 218 10.38 -17.23 0.45
CA LEU A 218 9.98 -16.12 1.32
C LEU A 218 9.90 -16.54 2.79
N SER A 219 9.25 -17.68 3.07
CA SER A 219 9.13 -18.21 4.43
C SER A 219 10.50 -18.43 5.07
N ARG A 220 11.43 -19.10 4.35
CA ARG A 220 12.80 -19.35 4.84
C ARG A 220 13.58 -18.08 5.14
N LEU A 221 13.36 -17.02 4.36
CA LEU A 221 14.06 -15.74 4.52
C LEU A 221 13.35 -14.78 5.48
N GLY A 222 12.19 -15.17 6.04
CA GLY A 222 11.40 -14.30 6.91
C GLY A 222 10.78 -13.11 6.19
N ALA A 223 10.57 -13.21 4.88
CA ALA A 223 9.83 -12.21 4.10
C ALA A 223 8.38 -12.65 3.94
N ALA A 224 7.45 -11.70 3.88
CA ALA A 224 6.03 -11.98 3.69
C ALA A 224 5.63 -11.97 2.21
N HIS A 225 4.70 -12.84 1.83
CA HIS A 225 3.94 -12.64 0.60
C HIS A 225 2.93 -11.50 0.79
N CYS A 226 2.87 -10.57 -0.16
CA CYS A 226 1.84 -9.55 -0.17
C CYS A 226 0.61 -10.02 -0.97
N TYR A 227 -0.45 -10.40 -0.26
CA TYR A 227 -1.72 -10.81 -0.84
C TYR A 227 -2.36 -9.66 -1.62
N THR A 228 -2.42 -9.80 -2.93
CA THR A 228 -2.67 -8.66 -3.83
C THR A 228 -3.98 -8.81 -4.59
N VAL A 229 -4.91 -7.88 -4.42
CA VAL A 229 -6.10 -7.80 -5.27
C VAL A 229 -5.79 -6.90 -6.47
N HIS A 230 -5.56 -7.54 -7.61
CA HIS A 230 -5.21 -6.91 -8.88
C HIS A 230 -5.66 -7.80 -10.05
N PRO A 231 -6.06 -7.26 -11.22
CA PRO A 231 -6.46 -8.07 -12.39
C PRO A 231 -5.44 -9.13 -12.82
N ALA A 232 -4.15 -8.86 -12.63
CA ALA A 232 -3.06 -9.76 -13.00
C ALA A 232 -2.78 -10.87 -11.96
N MET A 233 -3.51 -10.91 -10.85
CA MET A 233 -3.30 -11.85 -9.75
C MET A 233 -4.55 -12.70 -9.51
N PRO A 234 -4.38 -13.98 -9.12
CA PRO A 234 -5.51 -14.83 -8.77
C PRO A 234 -6.23 -14.31 -7.51
N PRO A 235 -7.48 -14.75 -7.22
CA PRO A 235 -8.19 -14.39 -5.99
C PRO A 235 -7.40 -14.71 -4.71
N ILE A 236 -7.74 -14.06 -3.60
CA ILE A 236 -6.98 -14.15 -2.34
C ILE A 236 -6.99 -15.60 -1.82
N ALA A 237 -8.13 -16.30 -1.93
CA ALA A 237 -8.23 -17.71 -1.55
C ALA A 237 -7.21 -18.60 -2.30
N ARG A 238 -6.93 -18.30 -3.58
CA ARG A 238 -5.94 -19.04 -4.36
C ARG A 238 -4.51 -18.65 -4.00
N GLN A 239 -4.28 -17.40 -3.61
CA GLN A 239 -2.97 -16.96 -3.09
C GLN A 239 -2.67 -17.67 -1.76
N ILE A 240 -3.63 -17.74 -0.83
CA ILE A 240 -3.51 -18.46 0.45
C ILE A 240 -3.19 -19.94 0.25
N ALA A 241 -3.76 -20.58 -0.77
CA ALA A 241 -3.47 -22.00 -1.05
C ALA A 241 -2.00 -22.26 -1.44
N ILE A 242 -1.25 -21.24 -1.89
CA ILE A 242 0.16 -21.34 -2.28
C ILE A 242 1.07 -20.72 -1.21
N CYS A 243 0.63 -19.64 -0.60
CA CYS A 243 1.29 -18.90 0.46
C CYS A 243 0.37 -18.92 1.69
N PRO A 244 0.36 -20.00 2.51
CA PRO A 244 -0.49 -20.09 3.69
C PRO A 244 -0.25 -18.98 4.71
N VAL A 245 -1.30 -18.63 5.45
CA VAL A 245 -1.17 -17.75 6.62
C VAL A 245 -0.38 -18.47 7.70
N GLY A 246 0.54 -17.76 8.36
CA GLY A 246 1.40 -18.31 9.41
C GLY A 246 2.79 -18.76 8.93
N ASP A 247 2.98 -18.98 7.62
CA ASP A 247 4.29 -19.29 7.04
C ASP A 247 5.23 -18.07 7.00
N PHE A 248 4.70 -16.88 7.29
CA PHE A 248 5.37 -15.59 7.22
C PHE A 248 5.23 -14.83 8.55
N PRO A 249 6.14 -13.89 8.86
CA PRO A 249 6.09 -13.11 10.10
C PRO A 249 4.88 -12.17 10.22
N ALA A 250 4.20 -11.88 9.11
CA ALA A 250 2.98 -11.07 9.07
C ALA A 250 2.16 -11.39 7.81
N SER A 251 0.85 -11.16 7.89
CA SER A 251 0.01 -11.10 6.70
C SER A 251 0.00 -9.67 6.15
N VAL A 252 0.43 -9.49 4.91
CA VAL A 252 0.42 -8.19 4.24
C VAL A 252 -0.52 -8.26 3.05
N ALA A 253 -1.53 -7.39 2.99
CA ALA A 253 -2.53 -7.38 1.95
C ALA A 253 -2.71 -5.99 1.34
N ARG A 254 -2.89 -5.96 0.02
CA ARG A 254 -3.14 -4.72 -0.74
C ARG A 254 -4.30 -4.90 -1.70
N TRP A 255 -5.42 -4.24 -1.38
CA TRP A 255 -6.59 -4.19 -2.25
C TRP A 255 -6.46 -3.04 -3.23
N ASN A 256 -5.77 -3.28 -4.35
CA ASN A 256 -5.31 -2.24 -5.26
C ASN A 256 -6.35 -1.83 -6.31
N LEU A 257 -6.92 -2.82 -7.00
CA LEU A 257 -7.70 -2.56 -8.20
C LEU A 257 -8.72 -3.67 -8.40
N ARG A 258 -9.95 -3.29 -8.75
CA ARG A 258 -10.99 -4.25 -9.11
C ARG A 258 -10.53 -5.14 -10.27
N ARG A 259 -10.74 -6.46 -10.15
CA ARG A 259 -10.19 -7.46 -11.09
C ARG A 259 -10.61 -7.30 -12.55
N ASN A 260 -11.72 -6.60 -12.83
CA ASN A 260 -12.27 -6.39 -14.17
C ASN A 260 -12.00 -4.99 -14.75
N LEU A 261 -11.13 -4.19 -14.14
CA LEU A 261 -10.81 -2.84 -14.59
C LEU A 261 -9.30 -2.63 -14.72
N ASP A 262 -8.90 -1.71 -15.58
CA ASP A 262 -7.58 -1.11 -15.56
C ASP A 262 -7.57 0.16 -14.68
N TYR A 263 -6.37 0.70 -14.40
CA TYR A 263 -6.25 1.88 -13.53
C TYR A 263 -6.97 3.11 -14.08
N ALA A 264 -6.94 3.33 -15.41
CA ALA A 264 -7.55 4.48 -16.05
C ALA A 264 -9.08 4.39 -16.07
N GLY A 265 -9.62 3.20 -16.37
CA GLY A 265 -11.04 2.90 -16.30
C GLY A 265 -11.59 3.02 -14.89
N ALA A 266 -10.88 2.48 -13.89
CA ALA A 266 -11.25 2.64 -12.49
C ALA A 266 -11.23 4.12 -12.05
N GLN A 267 -10.21 4.88 -12.43
CA GLN A 267 -10.17 6.33 -12.13
C GLN A 267 -11.38 7.05 -12.69
N ARG A 268 -11.68 6.87 -13.99
CA ARG A 268 -12.83 7.52 -14.64
C ARG A 268 -14.16 7.14 -14.01
N LYS A 269 -14.31 5.89 -13.58
CA LYS A 269 -15.57 5.37 -13.02
C LYS A 269 -15.81 5.81 -11.58
N TYR A 270 -14.75 5.95 -10.80
CA TYR A 270 -14.83 6.07 -9.34
C TYR A 270 -14.51 7.45 -8.79
N ASP A 271 -13.99 8.36 -9.62
CA ASP A 271 -13.86 9.77 -9.27
C ASP A 271 -15.24 10.33 -8.81
N PRO A 272 -15.31 11.12 -7.72
CA PRO A 272 -14.22 11.74 -6.96
C PRO A 272 -13.69 10.91 -5.77
N PHE A 273 -14.09 9.64 -5.66
CA PHE A 273 -13.76 8.71 -4.59
C PHE A 273 -14.45 8.90 -3.22
N ASP A 274 -15.67 9.43 -3.24
CA ASP A 274 -16.48 9.79 -2.07
C ASP A 274 -17.50 8.73 -1.64
N ARG A 275 -17.72 7.69 -2.47
CA ARG A 275 -18.71 6.64 -2.23
C ARG A 275 -18.26 5.29 -2.76
N ILE A 276 -18.89 4.23 -2.26
CA ILE A 276 -18.80 2.92 -2.89
C ILE A 276 -19.64 2.94 -4.17
N VAL A 277 -18.99 2.64 -5.30
CA VAL A 277 -19.61 2.56 -6.62
C VAL A 277 -19.82 1.11 -7.03
N ASP A 278 -18.83 0.28 -6.78
CA ASP A 278 -18.79 -1.12 -7.20
C ASP A 278 -18.39 -1.98 -5.99
N ALA A 279 -19.37 -2.37 -5.18
CA ALA A 279 -19.11 -3.27 -4.06
C ALA A 279 -18.56 -4.62 -4.56
N ASP A 280 -17.57 -5.14 -3.86
CA ASP A 280 -16.95 -6.44 -4.10
C ASP A 280 -16.88 -7.20 -2.76
N ASP A 281 -18.05 -7.70 -2.38
CA ASP A 281 -18.28 -8.41 -1.12
C ASP A 281 -17.45 -9.70 -1.06
N THR A 282 -17.26 -10.39 -2.19
CA THR A 282 -16.43 -11.59 -2.28
C THR A 282 -14.98 -11.31 -1.87
N THR A 283 -14.34 -10.30 -2.45
CA THR A 283 -12.96 -9.93 -2.04
C THR A 283 -12.91 -9.48 -0.59
N ARG A 284 -13.92 -8.74 -0.14
CA ARG A 284 -14.00 -8.30 1.26
C ARG A 284 -14.08 -9.48 2.22
N ASP A 285 -14.86 -10.49 1.88
CA ASP A 285 -15.00 -11.71 2.67
C ASP A 285 -13.71 -12.52 2.72
N GLU A 286 -13.01 -12.64 1.59
CA GLU A 286 -11.69 -13.30 1.53
C GLU A 286 -10.65 -12.54 2.39
N LEU A 287 -10.61 -11.21 2.32
CA LEU A 287 -9.70 -10.39 3.12
C LEU A 287 -10.05 -10.43 4.62
N ALA A 288 -11.33 -10.44 4.98
CA ALA A 288 -11.76 -10.63 6.36
C ALA A 288 -11.34 -12.02 6.87
N GLY A 289 -11.50 -13.07 6.05
CA GLY A 289 -11.01 -14.41 6.35
C GLY A 289 -9.49 -14.45 6.58
N LEU A 290 -8.71 -13.80 5.71
CA LEU A 290 -7.27 -13.63 5.88
C LEU A 290 -6.93 -12.97 7.23
N CYS A 291 -7.64 -11.91 7.61
CA CYS A 291 -7.42 -11.21 8.88
C CYS A 291 -7.74 -12.10 10.09
N LEU A 292 -8.86 -12.82 10.05
CA LEU A 292 -9.29 -13.70 11.14
C LEU A 292 -8.32 -14.88 11.32
N GLU A 293 -7.86 -15.48 10.23
CA GLU A 293 -6.87 -16.55 10.28
C GLU A 293 -5.53 -16.06 10.82
N SER A 294 -5.13 -14.84 10.43
CA SER A 294 -3.91 -14.20 10.95
C SER A 294 -3.99 -14.01 12.47
N LEU A 295 -5.13 -13.52 12.95
CA LEU A 295 -5.38 -13.36 14.38
C LEU A 295 -5.38 -14.69 15.13
N ARG A 296 -6.01 -15.73 14.58
CA ARG A 296 -6.02 -17.08 15.15
C ARG A 296 -4.61 -17.64 15.33
N LEU A 297 -3.70 -17.33 14.39
CA LEU A 297 -2.31 -17.75 14.39
C LEU A 297 -1.37 -16.76 15.12
N ALA A 298 -1.91 -15.71 15.75
CA ALA A 298 -1.16 -14.65 16.41
C ALA A 298 -0.12 -13.95 15.51
N VAL A 299 -0.37 -13.88 14.21
CA VAL A 299 0.43 -13.11 13.26
C VAL A 299 -0.24 -11.76 12.98
N PRO A 300 0.51 -10.63 13.02
CA PRO A 300 -0.06 -9.33 12.71
C PRO A 300 -0.51 -9.25 11.25
N VAL A 301 -1.58 -8.50 11.00
CA VAL A 301 -2.12 -8.29 9.65
C VAL A 301 -2.13 -6.81 9.28
N TYR A 302 -1.59 -6.49 8.11
CA TYR A 302 -1.57 -5.16 7.53
C TYR A 302 -2.35 -5.18 6.21
N CYS A 303 -3.46 -4.46 6.14
CA CYS A 303 -4.27 -4.40 4.92
C CYS A 303 -4.49 -2.94 4.51
N THR A 304 -3.97 -2.57 3.33
CA THR A 304 -4.25 -1.25 2.74
C THR A 304 -5.19 -1.37 1.54
N VAL A 305 -6.13 -0.43 1.44
CA VAL A 305 -7.12 -0.38 0.35
C VAL A 305 -6.88 0.86 -0.52
N ASN A 306 -7.00 0.71 -1.83
CA ASN A 306 -6.95 1.81 -2.78
C ASN A 306 -8.36 2.22 -3.20
N ASN A 307 -8.59 3.50 -3.53
CA ASN A 307 -9.90 3.94 -4.01
C ASN A 307 -10.38 3.18 -5.26
N LYS A 308 -9.44 2.70 -6.07
CA LYS A 308 -9.71 1.89 -7.27
C LYS A 308 -10.20 0.46 -7.00
N ALA A 309 -10.33 0.07 -5.72
CA ALA A 309 -10.94 -1.18 -5.31
C ALA A 309 -12.46 -1.17 -5.54
N GLU A 310 -13.16 -0.20 -4.94
CA GLU A 310 -14.64 -0.19 -4.89
C GLU A 310 -15.26 1.20 -5.08
N GLY A 311 -14.44 2.26 -5.19
CA GLY A 311 -14.93 3.64 -5.27
C GLY A 311 -14.39 4.54 -4.16
N SER A 312 -14.25 4.04 -2.93
CA SER A 312 -13.78 4.85 -1.80
C SER A 312 -13.06 3.98 -0.79
N SER A 313 -11.75 4.16 -0.63
CA SER A 313 -10.97 3.34 0.29
C SER A 313 -11.30 3.54 1.76
N PRO A 314 -11.65 4.75 2.28
CA PRO A 314 -12.15 4.88 3.64
C PRO A 314 -13.39 4.02 3.92
N LEU A 315 -14.36 4.06 3.01
CA LEU A 315 -15.60 3.27 3.14
C LEU A 315 -15.33 1.77 2.97
N SER A 316 -14.40 1.40 2.09
CA SER A 316 -14.00 -0.01 1.89
C SER A 316 -13.31 -0.56 3.14
N VAL A 317 -12.42 0.22 3.77
CA VAL A 317 -11.82 -0.09 5.07
C VAL A 317 -12.88 -0.23 6.15
N ALA A 318 -13.86 0.68 6.21
CA ALA A 318 -14.94 0.61 7.18
C ALA A 318 -15.78 -0.67 7.05
N ARG A 319 -16.14 -1.04 5.81
CA ARG A 319 -16.85 -2.29 5.52
C ARG A 319 -16.01 -3.53 5.84
N LEU A 320 -14.71 -3.51 5.55
CA LEU A 320 -13.80 -4.62 5.90
C LEU A 320 -13.67 -4.76 7.42
N ALA A 321 -13.51 -3.65 8.13
CA ALA A 321 -13.46 -3.61 9.59
C ALA A 321 -14.73 -4.21 10.22
N ARG A 322 -15.91 -3.83 9.71
CA ARG A 322 -17.20 -4.42 10.10
C ARG A 322 -17.22 -5.93 9.88
N ALA A 323 -16.85 -6.38 8.68
CA ALA A 323 -16.84 -7.81 8.32
C ALA A 323 -15.91 -8.63 9.22
N ILE A 324 -14.78 -8.06 9.65
CA ILE A 324 -13.89 -8.68 10.65
C ILE A 324 -14.56 -8.70 12.01
N ALA A 325 -15.00 -7.53 12.50
CA ALA A 325 -15.55 -7.39 13.84
C ALA A 325 -16.75 -8.33 14.08
N ASP A 326 -17.67 -8.42 13.12
CA ASP A 326 -18.88 -9.25 13.21
C ASP A 326 -18.60 -10.76 13.24
N ARG A 327 -17.38 -11.17 12.90
CA ARG A 327 -16.92 -12.56 12.91
C ARG A 327 -15.96 -12.88 14.04
N LEU A 328 -15.58 -11.88 14.86
CA LEU A 328 -14.81 -12.14 16.07
C LEU A 328 -15.68 -12.89 17.08
N PRO A 329 -15.10 -13.85 17.83
CA PRO A 329 -15.80 -14.45 18.95
C PRO A 329 -16.20 -13.36 19.97
N GLN A 330 -17.41 -13.48 20.51
CA GLN A 330 -17.89 -12.64 21.61
C GLN A 330 -17.21 -13.00 22.92
#